data_AF-A0A517MYS6-F1
#
_entry.id   AF-A0A517MYS6-F1
#
_cell.length_a   1.000
_cell.length_b   1.000
_cell.length_c   1.000
_cell.angle_alpha   90.00
_cell.angle_beta   90.00
_cell.angle_gamma   90.00
#
_symmetry.space_group_name_H-M   'P 1'
#
loop_
_entity.id
_entity.type
_entity.pdbx_description
1 polymer ?
#
loop_
_entity_poly.entity_id
_entity_poly.type
_entity_poly.pdbx_seq_one_letter_code
_entity_poly.pdbx_strand_id
1 'polypeptide(L)'
;MCLAVSAMSFVNSGLALGDRACYSRKVSRVTFDKPPVFILGHWRSGTTFLHELLIRDPRHNYPTTYQCFVPHHFLLTEKLIAPCTEFLLPRRRPMDNMVAGWHRPQEDEFALQIMGVPSPYASMMFPKHGEVHREYLTLKELPEEHRTAWKRQLMQFFQRIALRDQRRLVVKSPPHTARLATLLEMFPDAKFIHITRHPAELFASTVRLWRSLNSVQGVHVPKDEAWVEDYVIDSFERMYEAFAEDRALLGNDQLAEVRYEDLAANPKAEVQRVYEELDLGGFDPAEPTIDAYLDQISNYRPNQHEIDESISQKLQQRWAWYYEEYGYELAASDRDSTARR
;
A
#
# COMPACT_ATOMS: atom_id res chain seq x y z
N MET A 1 -24.89 3.02 15.24
CA MET A 1 -23.51 3.30 14.79
C MET A 1 -23.05 4.71 15.17
N CYS A 2 -23.70 5.78 14.69
CA CYS A 2 -23.24 7.17 14.92
C CYS A 2 -22.99 7.52 16.40
N LEU A 3 -23.95 7.22 17.31
CA LEU A 3 -23.77 7.49 18.74
C LEU A 3 -22.58 6.76 19.37
N ALA A 4 -22.34 5.50 18.97
CA ALA A 4 -21.20 4.72 19.45
C ALA A 4 -19.88 5.30 18.92
N VAL A 5 -19.83 5.67 17.64
CA VAL A 5 -18.67 6.34 17.04
C VAL A 5 -18.39 7.66 17.76
N SER A 6 -19.39 8.52 17.96
CA SER A 6 -19.25 9.78 18.67
C SER A 6 -18.75 9.60 20.11
N ALA A 7 -19.27 8.62 20.85
CA ALA A 7 -18.80 8.32 22.21
C ALA A 7 -17.33 7.86 22.21
N MET A 8 -16.96 6.96 21.29
CA MET A 8 -15.58 6.50 21.14
C MET A 8 -14.63 7.64 20.74
N SER A 9 -15.10 8.65 19.99
CA SER A 9 -14.28 9.81 19.62
C SER A 9 -13.81 10.64 20.83
N PHE A 10 -14.62 10.75 21.89
CA PHE A 10 -14.20 11.42 23.13
C PHE A 10 -13.11 10.64 23.86
N VAL A 11 -13.27 9.32 23.96
CA VAL A 11 -12.26 8.43 24.57
C VAL A 11 -10.95 8.49 23.77
N ASN A 12 -11.03 8.36 22.45
CA ASN A 12 -9.88 8.48 21.55
C ASN A 12 -9.17 9.84 21.72
N SER A 13 -9.92 10.94 21.81
CA SER A 13 -9.35 12.28 22.03
C SER A 13 -8.65 12.40 23.39
N GLY A 14 -9.24 11.84 24.46
CA GLY A 14 -8.62 11.81 25.79
C GLY A 14 -7.32 11.00 25.81
N LEU A 15 -7.32 9.82 25.19
CA LEU A 15 -6.13 8.98 25.06
C LEU A 15 -5.04 9.65 24.19
N ALA A 16 -5.44 10.36 23.14
CA ALA A 16 -4.53 11.15 22.30
C ALA A 16 -3.85 12.27 23.09
N LEU A 17 -4.58 12.97 23.96
CA LEU A 17 -3.99 13.99 24.85
C LEU A 17 -2.99 13.37 25.83
N GLY A 18 -3.34 12.23 26.43
CA GLY A 18 -2.43 11.48 27.32
C GLY A 18 -1.16 11.03 26.60
N ASP A 19 -1.29 10.45 25.41
CA ASP A 19 -0.15 10.04 24.58
C ASP A 19 0.75 11.23 24.23
N ARG A 20 0.17 12.34 23.76
CA ARG A 20 0.93 13.57 23.46
C ARG A 20 1.67 14.11 24.69
N ALA A 21 1.04 14.11 25.87
CA ALA A 21 1.68 14.54 27.10
C ALA A 21 2.91 13.67 27.46
N CYS A 22 2.82 12.35 27.23
CA CYS A 22 3.90 11.41 27.55
C CYS A 22 5.01 11.33 26.49
N TYR A 23 4.67 11.46 25.20
CA TYR A 23 5.54 11.05 24.10
C TYR A 23 5.90 12.14 23.09
N SER A 24 5.18 13.28 23.01
CA SER A 24 5.42 14.30 21.97
C SER A 24 6.88 14.75 21.86
N ARG A 25 7.52 15.08 23.00
CA ARG A 25 8.94 15.49 23.06
C ARG A 25 9.91 14.37 22.69
N LYS A 26 9.53 13.10 22.92
CA LYS A 26 10.36 11.95 22.56
C LYS A 26 10.28 11.70 21.07
N VAL A 27 9.05 11.69 20.51
CA VAL A 27 8.77 11.54 19.08
C VAL A 27 9.48 12.61 18.27
N SER A 28 9.43 13.88 18.68
CA SER A 28 10.08 14.98 17.93
C SER A 28 11.60 14.91 17.88
N ARG A 29 12.23 14.05 18.70
CA ARG A 29 13.68 13.83 18.74
C ARG A 29 14.09 12.53 18.04
N VAL A 30 13.14 11.75 17.54
CA VAL A 30 13.43 10.51 16.83
C VAL A 30 14.08 10.84 15.49
N THR A 31 15.25 10.26 15.29
CA THR A 31 15.94 10.13 14.01
C THR A 31 15.74 8.71 13.47
N PHE A 32 16.10 8.49 12.20
CA PHE A 32 16.08 7.16 11.59
C PHE A 32 17.52 6.70 11.37
N ASP A 33 17.89 5.57 11.97
CA ASP A 33 19.25 5.01 11.85
C ASP A 33 19.53 4.45 10.45
N LYS A 34 18.48 4.01 9.77
CA LYS A 34 18.53 3.45 8.41
C LYS A 34 17.44 4.11 7.56
N PRO A 35 17.72 4.35 6.26
CA PRO A 35 16.71 4.87 5.37
C PRO A 35 15.54 3.88 5.22
N PRO A 36 14.30 4.36 5.08
CA PRO A 36 13.15 3.50 4.87
C PRO A 36 13.19 2.81 3.51
N VAL A 37 12.51 1.66 3.42
CA VAL A 37 12.23 0.94 2.18
C VAL A 37 10.75 1.12 1.86
N PHE A 38 10.44 1.64 0.68
CA PHE A 38 9.07 1.81 0.21
C PHE A 38 8.75 0.77 -0.87
N ILE A 39 7.66 0.04 -0.67
CA ILE A 39 7.11 -0.86 -1.67
C ILE A 39 6.08 -0.10 -2.48
N LEU A 40 6.39 0.09 -3.76
CA LEU A 40 5.59 0.79 -4.76
C LEU A 40 4.91 -0.22 -5.68
N GLY A 41 3.82 0.20 -6.30
CA GLY A 41 3.00 -0.61 -7.17
C GLY A 41 1.53 -0.25 -6.99
N HIS A 42 0.73 -0.50 -8.03
CA HIS A 42 -0.70 -0.28 -7.95
C HIS A 42 -1.36 -1.14 -6.86
N TRP A 43 -2.60 -0.80 -6.51
CA TRP A 43 -3.45 -1.76 -5.83
C TRP A 43 -3.45 -3.08 -6.60
N ARG A 44 -3.31 -4.17 -5.85
CA ARG A 44 -3.41 -5.55 -6.36
C ARG A 44 -2.27 -6.02 -7.28
N SER A 45 -1.14 -5.31 -7.34
CA SER A 45 0.06 -5.79 -8.04
C SER A 45 0.90 -6.80 -7.25
N GLY A 46 0.45 -7.23 -6.06
CA GLY A 46 1.20 -8.18 -5.22
C GLY A 46 2.08 -7.53 -4.14
N THR A 47 2.00 -6.20 -3.98
CA THR A 47 2.68 -5.42 -2.93
C THR A 47 2.54 -6.01 -1.53
N THR A 48 1.40 -6.61 -1.19
CA THR A 48 1.18 -7.24 0.13
C THR A 48 2.00 -8.51 0.30
N PHE A 49 2.13 -9.34 -0.74
CA PHE A 49 2.95 -10.55 -0.67
C PHE A 49 4.43 -10.20 -0.50
N LEU A 50 4.91 -9.23 -1.29
CA LEU A 50 6.26 -8.69 -1.17
C LEU A 50 6.52 -8.08 0.22
N HIS A 51 5.56 -7.31 0.75
CA HIS A 51 5.68 -6.72 2.09
C HIS A 51 5.80 -7.78 3.17
N GLU A 52 4.94 -8.81 3.12
CA GLU A 52 4.96 -9.93 4.07
C GLU A 52 6.27 -10.71 4.06
N LEU A 53 6.97 -10.79 2.93
CA LEU A 53 8.30 -11.41 2.82
C LEU A 53 9.39 -10.52 3.42
N LEU A 54 9.42 -9.23 3.05
CA LEU A 54 10.45 -8.29 3.51
C LEU A 54 10.42 -8.10 5.04
N ILE A 55 9.24 -8.11 5.66
CA ILE A 55 9.13 -7.92 7.11
C ILE A 55 9.51 -9.16 7.93
N ARG A 56 9.87 -10.28 7.28
CA ARG A 56 10.40 -11.46 7.97
C ARG A 56 11.84 -11.29 8.40
N ASP A 57 12.54 -10.34 7.80
CA ASP A 57 13.85 -9.95 8.27
C ASP A 57 13.77 -9.38 9.69
N PRO A 58 14.48 -9.97 10.66
CA PRO A 58 14.48 -9.49 12.03
C PRO A 58 15.07 -8.08 12.19
N ARG A 59 15.69 -7.50 11.15
CA ARG A 59 16.21 -6.12 11.11
C ARG A 59 15.21 -5.12 10.55
N HIS A 60 14.04 -5.57 10.11
CA HIS A 60 12.98 -4.71 9.58
C HIS A 60 11.88 -4.45 10.60
N ASN A 61 11.33 -3.24 10.53
CA ASN A 61 10.13 -2.78 11.24
C ASN A 61 9.08 -2.37 10.19
N TYR A 62 7.82 -2.29 10.58
CA TYR A 62 6.72 -1.94 9.70
C TYR A 62 5.53 -1.37 10.49
N PRO A 63 4.67 -0.53 9.88
CA PRO A 63 3.42 -0.12 10.49
C PRO A 63 2.48 -1.31 10.71
N THR A 64 2.01 -1.49 11.95
CA THR A 64 1.02 -2.54 12.26
C THR A 64 -0.41 -2.04 12.06
N THR A 65 -1.36 -2.97 11.94
CA THR A 65 -2.79 -2.64 11.84
C THR A 65 -3.27 -1.82 13.03
N TYR A 66 -2.82 -2.13 14.25
CA TYR A 66 -3.16 -1.34 15.43
C TYR A 66 -2.63 0.10 15.33
N GLN A 67 -1.36 0.25 14.92
CA GLN A 67 -0.73 1.56 14.80
C GLN A 67 -1.41 2.42 13.72
N CYS A 68 -1.79 1.82 12.58
CA CYS A 68 -2.48 2.54 11.52
C CYS A 68 -3.92 2.92 11.87
N PHE A 69 -4.63 2.10 12.66
CA PHE A 69 -6.02 2.39 13.05
C PHE A 69 -6.13 3.23 14.34
N VAL A 70 -5.04 3.33 15.10
CA VAL A 70 -4.96 4.07 16.38
C VAL A 70 -3.73 5.00 16.42
N PRO A 71 -3.48 5.83 15.38
CA PRO A 71 -2.22 6.55 15.22
C PRO A 71 -1.97 7.57 16.34
N HIS A 72 -3.04 8.14 16.90
CA HIS A 72 -2.97 9.21 17.90
C HIS A 72 -2.50 8.74 19.28
N HIS A 73 -2.70 7.46 19.63
CA HIS A 73 -2.45 7.00 21.01
C HIS A 73 -1.87 5.58 21.15
N PHE A 74 -1.39 4.96 20.07
CA PHE A 74 -0.85 3.60 20.16
C PHE A 74 0.38 3.47 21.08
N LEU A 75 1.18 4.53 21.27
CA LEU A 75 2.33 4.49 22.19
C LEU A 75 1.89 4.33 23.65
N LEU A 76 0.69 4.79 23.98
CA LEU A 76 0.10 4.57 25.30
C LEU A 76 -0.64 3.22 25.40
N THR A 77 -1.29 2.79 24.33
CA THR A 77 -2.40 1.81 24.44
C THR A 77 -2.14 0.44 23.83
N GLU A 78 -1.25 0.31 22.84
CA GLU A 78 -1.07 -0.92 22.06
C GLU A 78 -0.83 -2.16 22.92
N LYS A 79 0.07 -2.07 23.91
CA LYS A 79 0.41 -3.21 24.79
C LYS A 79 -0.72 -3.69 25.69
N LEU A 80 -1.72 -2.85 25.95
CA LEU A 80 -2.82 -3.16 26.87
C LEU A 80 -4.11 -3.48 26.13
N ILE A 81 -4.43 -2.70 25.09
CA ILE A 81 -5.70 -2.79 24.39
C ILE A 81 -5.65 -3.85 23.29
N ALA A 82 -4.56 -3.93 22.51
CA ALA A 82 -4.52 -4.83 21.36
C ALA A 82 -4.75 -6.31 21.74
N PRO A 83 -4.09 -6.88 22.79
CA PRO A 83 -4.34 -8.26 23.19
C PRO A 83 -5.78 -8.49 23.69
N CYS A 84 -6.37 -7.48 24.34
CA CYS A 84 -7.72 -7.55 24.91
C CYS A 84 -8.82 -7.41 23.85
N THR A 85 -8.52 -6.90 22.65
CA THR A 85 -9.51 -6.66 21.59
C THR A 85 -9.27 -7.49 20.33
N GLU A 86 -8.29 -8.40 20.33
CA GLU A 86 -7.96 -9.20 19.14
C GLU A 86 -9.13 -10.08 18.68
N PHE A 87 -9.96 -10.56 19.60
CA PHE A 87 -11.15 -11.37 19.29
C PHE A 87 -12.24 -10.60 18.52
N LEU A 88 -12.19 -9.27 18.48
CA LEU A 88 -13.15 -8.43 17.75
C LEU A 88 -12.80 -8.31 16.26
N LEU A 89 -11.58 -8.68 15.86
CA LEU A 89 -11.17 -8.63 14.47
C LEU A 89 -11.65 -9.86 13.69
N PRO A 90 -12.02 -9.69 12.40
CA PRO A 90 -12.24 -10.84 11.54
C PRO A 90 -10.93 -11.65 11.42
N ARG A 91 -11.02 -12.97 11.23
CA ARG A 91 -9.82 -13.82 11.06
C ARG A 91 -9.07 -13.51 9.76
N ARG A 92 -9.78 -13.07 8.73
CA ARG A 92 -9.26 -12.73 7.42
C ARG A 92 -9.86 -11.44 6.92
N ARG A 93 -9.11 -10.69 6.13
CA ARG A 93 -9.58 -9.45 5.50
C ARG A 93 -10.59 -9.80 4.40
N PRO A 94 -11.74 -9.13 4.31
CA PRO A 94 -12.79 -9.46 3.34
C PRO A 94 -12.35 -9.26 1.88
N MET A 95 -11.32 -8.47 1.66
CA MET A 95 -10.93 -7.97 0.34
C MET A 95 -9.87 -8.78 -0.38
N ASP A 96 -9.01 -9.44 0.38
CA ASP A 96 -7.84 -10.14 -0.15
C ASP A 96 -7.59 -11.47 0.55
N ASN A 97 -8.46 -11.85 1.50
CA ASN A 97 -8.40 -13.11 2.25
C ASN A 97 -7.08 -13.31 3.03
N MET A 98 -6.28 -12.26 3.22
CA MET A 98 -5.08 -12.30 4.05
C MET A 98 -5.45 -12.37 5.53
N VAL A 99 -4.55 -12.93 6.34
CA VAL A 99 -4.74 -13.02 7.79
C VAL A 99 -4.86 -11.60 8.37
N ALA A 100 -5.93 -11.36 9.11
CA ALA A 100 -6.12 -10.12 9.86
C ALA A 100 -5.64 -10.28 11.30
N GLY A 101 -5.22 -9.18 11.91
CA GLY A 101 -4.71 -9.16 13.28
C GLY A 101 -4.08 -7.82 13.60
N TRP A 102 -4.06 -7.43 14.88
CA TRP A 102 -3.58 -6.11 15.29
C TRP A 102 -2.10 -5.88 14.98
N HIS A 103 -1.29 -6.93 15.07
CA HIS A 103 0.15 -6.89 14.84
C HIS A 103 0.55 -7.23 13.39
N ARG A 104 -0.42 -7.34 12.47
CA ARG A 104 -0.16 -7.59 11.05
C ARG A 104 0.21 -6.30 10.31
N PRO A 105 1.03 -6.36 9.25
CA PRO A 105 1.43 -5.19 8.48
C PRO A 105 0.21 -4.48 7.87
N GLN A 106 0.25 -3.15 7.83
CA GLN A 106 -0.82 -2.32 7.31
C GLN A 106 -0.31 -1.09 6.55
N GLU A 107 -1.16 -0.58 5.67
CA GLU A 107 -0.95 0.65 4.90
C GLU A 107 -1.01 1.88 5.81
N ASP A 108 0.01 2.72 5.73
CA ASP A 108 0.09 4.00 6.44
C ASP A 108 -0.91 5.03 5.91
N GLU A 109 -1.47 4.83 4.71
CA GLU A 109 -2.55 5.69 4.18
C GLU A 109 -3.77 5.72 5.11
N PHE A 110 -4.13 4.59 5.74
CA PHE A 110 -5.20 4.56 6.75
C PHE A 110 -4.85 5.40 7.98
N ALA A 111 -3.59 5.40 8.39
CA ALA A 111 -3.12 6.22 9.49
C ALA A 111 -3.24 7.71 9.15
N LEU A 112 -2.80 8.10 7.95
CA LEU A 112 -2.92 9.47 7.46
C LEU A 112 -4.39 9.93 7.45
N GLN A 113 -5.29 9.11 6.92
CA GLN A 113 -6.72 9.41 6.89
C GLN A 113 -7.30 9.59 8.31
N ILE A 114 -6.97 8.71 9.26
CA ILE A 114 -7.43 8.81 10.66
C ILE A 114 -6.79 9.99 11.40
N MET A 115 -5.61 10.45 10.97
CA MET A 115 -4.99 11.68 11.44
C MET A 115 -5.60 12.95 10.83
N GLY A 116 -6.58 12.82 9.93
CA GLY A 116 -7.31 13.92 9.31
C GLY A 116 -6.66 14.43 8.01
N VAL A 117 -5.71 13.68 7.45
CA VAL A 117 -5.16 13.98 6.12
C VAL A 117 -6.17 13.51 5.07
N PRO A 118 -6.58 14.37 4.11
CA PRO A 118 -7.42 13.93 3.01
C PRO A 118 -6.73 12.83 2.19
N SER A 119 -7.50 11.84 1.74
CA SER A 119 -6.97 10.65 1.07
C SER A 119 -7.95 10.14 0.01
N PRO A 120 -7.46 9.59 -1.13
CA PRO A 120 -8.29 8.89 -2.10
C PRO A 120 -9.13 7.76 -1.48
N TYR A 121 -8.68 7.21 -0.35
CA TYR A 121 -9.38 6.15 0.38
C TYR A 121 -10.72 6.61 0.96
N ALA A 122 -10.96 7.91 1.11
CA ALA A 122 -12.26 8.42 1.53
C ALA A 122 -13.41 8.07 0.56
N SER A 123 -13.12 7.76 -0.72
CA SER A 123 -14.11 7.29 -1.68
C SER A 123 -14.83 6.02 -1.22
N MET A 124 -14.15 5.13 -0.47
CA MET A 124 -14.79 3.91 0.02
C MET A 124 -15.86 4.16 1.08
N MET A 125 -15.74 5.27 1.84
CA MET A 125 -16.72 5.61 2.86
C MET A 125 -18.02 6.11 2.23
N PHE A 126 -17.90 6.85 1.11
CA PHE A 126 -19.02 7.44 0.41
C PHE A 126 -19.03 7.15 -1.10
N PRO A 127 -19.17 5.87 -1.53
CA PRO A 127 -19.01 5.48 -2.93
C PRO A 127 -20.04 6.07 -3.92
N LYS A 128 -21.11 6.72 -3.43
CA LYS A 128 -22.08 7.44 -4.27
C LYS A 128 -21.51 8.74 -4.84
N HIS A 129 -20.45 9.27 -4.25
CA HIS A 129 -19.81 10.51 -4.70
C HIS A 129 -18.66 10.24 -5.68
N GLY A 130 -18.32 8.98 -5.92
CA GLY A 130 -17.19 8.60 -6.76
C GLY A 130 -15.85 8.95 -6.12
N GLU A 131 -14.91 9.37 -6.97
CA GLU A 131 -13.57 9.76 -6.55
C GLU A 131 -13.58 11.07 -5.72
N VAL A 132 -12.86 11.07 -4.60
CA VAL A 132 -12.63 12.26 -3.77
C VAL A 132 -11.15 12.42 -3.45
N HIS A 133 -10.71 13.64 -3.16
CA HIS A 133 -9.32 13.97 -2.80
C HIS A 133 -8.29 13.46 -3.81
N ARG A 134 -8.64 13.53 -5.09
CA ARG A 134 -7.81 13.12 -6.23
C ARG A 134 -6.42 13.75 -6.17
N GLU A 135 -6.34 15.02 -5.80
CA GLU A 135 -5.12 15.80 -5.67
C GLU A 135 -4.15 15.23 -4.62
N TYR A 136 -4.68 14.50 -3.63
CA TYR A 136 -3.87 13.82 -2.62
C TYR A 136 -3.27 12.50 -3.12
N LEU A 137 -3.66 11.99 -4.29
CA LEU A 137 -3.03 10.81 -4.88
C LEU A 137 -1.58 11.12 -5.26
N THR A 138 -1.34 12.19 -6.03
CA THR A 138 0.00 12.57 -6.53
C THR A 138 0.69 13.62 -5.65
N LEU A 139 -0.07 14.43 -4.90
CA LEU A 139 0.41 15.60 -4.15
C LEU A 139 1.02 16.73 -5.02
N LYS A 140 1.11 16.56 -6.35
CA LYS A 140 1.76 17.51 -7.27
C LYS A 140 0.96 18.81 -7.43
N GLU A 141 -0.37 18.70 -7.44
CA GLU A 141 -1.29 19.85 -7.63
C GLU A 141 -1.67 20.53 -6.31
N LEU A 142 -1.16 20.04 -5.17
CA LEU A 142 -1.49 20.61 -3.87
C LEU A 142 -0.76 21.95 -3.65
N PRO A 143 -1.44 22.94 -3.05
CA PRO A 143 -0.75 24.08 -2.45
C PRO A 143 0.35 23.61 -1.49
N GLU A 144 1.50 24.30 -1.50
CA GLU A 144 2.68 23.89 -0.73
C GLU A 144 2.40 23.77 0.78
N GLU A 145 1.47 24.57 1.33
CA GLU A 145 1.01 24.43 2.71
C GLU A 145 0.42 23.04 3.00
N HIS A 146 -0.44 22.53 2.10
CA HIS A 146 -1.06 21.22 2.25
C HIS A 146 -0.05 20.09 2.04
N ARG A 147 0.85 20.23 1.06
CA ARG A 147 1.94 19.27 0.84
C ARG A 147 2.89 19.21 2.04
N THR A 148 3.27 20.35 2.60
CA THR A 148 4.06 20.43 3.84
C THR A 148 3.31 19.83 5.03
N ALA A 149 2.01 20.08 5.16
CA ALA A 149 1.19 19.47 6.20
C ALA A 149 1.13 17.94 6.07
N TRP A 150 1.00 17.42 4.85
CA TRP A 150 1.04 15.99 4.55
C TRP A 150 2.39 15.37 4.96
N LYS A 151 3.51 15.96 4.51
CA LYS A 151 4.87 15.51 4.86
C LYS A 151 5.06 15.46 6.38
N ARG A 152 4.58 16.48 7.09
CA ARG A 152 4.64 16.56 8.56
C ARG A 152 3.85 15.44 9.23
N GLN A 153 2.65 15.11 8.76
CA GLN A 153 1.84 14.03 9.34
C GLN A 153 2.48 12.66 9.10
N LEU A 154 2.98 12.40 7.90
CA LEU A 154 3.69 11.17 7.58
C LEU A 154 4.96 11.02 8.44
N MET A 155 5.78 12.06 8.52
CA MET A 155 6.98 12.07 9.33
C MET A 155 6.67 11.82 10.82
N GLN A 156 5.64 12.49 11.37
CA GLN A 156 5.21 12.26 12.75
C GLN A 156 4.77 10.82 12.98
N PHE A 157 4.05 10.21 12.04
CA PHE A 157 3.64 8.81 12.16
C PHE A 157 4.86 7.87 12.16
N PHE A 158 5.80 8.06 11.24
CA PHE A 158 7.01 7.23 11.19
C PHE A 158 7.90 7.42 12.41
N GLN A 159 8.06 8.64 12.92
CA GLN A 159 8.77 8.89 14.17
C GLN A 159 8.12 8.18 15.36
N ARG A 160 6.78 8.09 15.41
CA ARG A 160 6.07 7.35 16.46
C ARG A 160 6.34 5.85 16.35
N ILE A 161 6.35 5.28 15.15
CA ILE A 161 6.70 3.87 14.93
C ILE A 161 8.16 3.63 15.35
N ALA A 162 9.08 4.48 14.87
CA ALA A 162 10.51 4.37 15.15
C ALA A 162 10.83 4.56 16.65
N LEU A 163 10.04 5.33 17.40
CA LEU A 163 10.20 5.44 18.86
C LEU A 163 10.03 4.09 19.58
N ARG A 164 9.20 3.18 19.04
CA ARG A 164 9.05 1.82 19.58
C ARG A 164 10.17 0.90 19.14
N ASP A 165 10.61 1.07 17.90
CA ASP A 165 11.52 0.14 17.24
C ASP A 165 12.28 0.84 16.11
N GLN A 166 13.58 1.04 16.30
CA GLN A 166 14.50 1.76 15.40
C GLN A 166 14.98 0.93 14.20
N ARG A 167 14.55 -0.33 14.09
CA ARG A 167 14.83 -1.17 12.91
C ARG A 167 14.34 -0.50 11.62
N ARG A 168 14.96 -0.86 10.49
CA ARG A 168 14.70 -0.24 9.19
C ARG A 168 13.22 -0.36 8.85
N LEU A 169 12.58 0.78 8.57
CA LEU A 169 11.15 0.81 8.31
C LEU A 169 10.86 0.34 6.87
N VAL A 170 10.02 -0.68 6.72
CA VAL A 170 9.50 -1.16 5.44
C VAL A 170 8.03 -0.78 5.34
N VAL A 171 7.73 0.14 4.42
CA VAL A 171 6.41 0.74 4.26
C VAL A 171 5.81 0.33 2.92
N LYS A 172 4.51 0.03 2.94
CA LYS A 172 3.75 -0.26 1.73
C LYS A 172 2.43 0.47 1.80
N SER A 173 2.19 1.35 0.83
CA SER A 173 0.88 1.91 0.50
C SER A 173 0.84 2.22 -0.99
N PRO A 174 -0.14 1.72 -1.75
CA PRO A 174 -0.19 1.93 -3.20
C PRO A 174 -0.09 3.40 -3.63
N PRO A 175 -0.75 4.39 -2.97
CA PRO A 175 -0.58 5.81 -3.29
C PRO A 175 0.87 6.31 -3.30
N HIS A 176 1.79 5.69 -2.56
CA HIS A 176 3.20 6.07 -2.55
C HIS A 176 3.87 5.94 -3.92
N THR A 177 3.34 5.09 -4.81
CA THR A 177 3.79 4.98 -6.22
C THR A 177 3.72 6.33 -6.94
N ALA A 178 2.67 7.11 -6.66
CA ALA A 178 2.45 8.42 -7.26
C ALA A 178 3.11 9.58 -6.50
N ARG A 179 3.81 9.28 -5.40
CA ARG A 179 4.37 10.26 -4.45
C ARG A 179 5.89 10.12 -4.32
N LEU A 180 6.53 9.40 -5.25
CA LEU A 180 7.95 9.05 -5.20
C LEU A 180 8.82 10.29 -4.99
N ALA A 181 8.65 11.35 -5.77
CA ALA A 181 9.45 12.57 -5.63
C ALA A 181 9.30 13.21 -4.24
N THR A 182 8.08 13.20 -3.67
CA THR A 182 7.83 13.75 -2.33
C THR A 182 8.45 12.88 -1.25
N LEU A 183 8.42 11.55 -1.40
CA LEU A 183 9.08 10.63 -0.47
C LEU A 183 10.61 10.75 -0.53
N LEU A 184 11.17 10.89 -1.74
CA LEU A 184 12.60 11.12 -1.94
C LEU A 184 13.07 12.45 -1.33
N GLU A 185 12.25 13.51 -1.42
CA GLU A 185 12.53 14.78 -0.73
C GLU A 185 12.59 14.62 0.79
N MET A 186 11.69 13.79 1.36
CA MET A 186 11.67 13.52 2.80
C MET A 186 12.77 12.57 3.27
N PHE A 187 13.15 11.62 2.42
CA PHE A 187 14.09 10.55 2.71
C PHE A 187 15.03 10.35 1.50
N PRO A 188 16.07 11.20 1.36
CA PRO A 188 16.94 11.18 0.16
C PRO A 188 17.62 9.84 -0.11
N ASP A 189 17.95 9.10 0.96
CA ASP A 189 18.61 7.80 0.88
C ASP A 189 17.63 6.61 0.88
N ALA A 190 16.32 6.87 0.76
CA ALA A 190 15.30 5.82 0.72
C ALA A 190 15.55 4.84 -0.43
N LYS A 191 15.10 3.60 -0.20
CA LYS A 191 15.12 2.53 -1.18
C LYS A 191 13.69 2.23 -1.62
N PHE A 192 13.50 1.94 -2.89
CA PHE A 192 12.20 1.71 -3.50
C PHE A 192 12.17 0.34 -4.18
N ILE A 193 11.11 -0.40 -3.97
CA ILE A 193 10.85 -1.66 -4.67
C ILE A 193 9.55 -1.49 -5.41
N HIS A 194 9.57 -1.48 -6.74
CA HIS A 194 8.39 -1.33 -7.56
C HIS A 194 7.95 -2.70 -8.08
N ILE A 195 6.71 -3.08 -7.79
CA ILE A 195 6.13 -4.35 -8.24
C ILE A 195 5.02 -4.16 -9.26
N THR A 196 5.17 -4.84 -10.40
CA THR A 196 4.24 -4.89 -11.53
C THR A 196 3.46 -6.20 -11.56
N ARG A 197 2.34 -6.22 -12.28
CA ARG A 197 1.52 -7.42 -12.45
C ARG A 197 0.79 -7.36 -13.78
N HIS A 198 0.48 -8.52 -14.36
CA HIS A 198 -0.26 -8.63 -15.60
C HIS A 198 -1.51 -7.74 -15.60
N PRO A 199 -1.73 -6.88 -16.62
CA PRO A 199 -2.68 -5.77 -16.49
C PRO A 199 -4.14 -6.23 -16.36
N ALA A 200 -4.54 -7.29 -17.07
CA ALA A 200 -5.89 -7.87 -16.95
C ALA A 200 -6.20 -8.35 -15.51
N GLU A 201 -5.26 -9.06 -14.90
CA GLU A 201 -5.38 -9.59 -13.54
C GLU A 201 -5.38 -8.47 -12.49
N LEU A 202 -4.53 -7.46 -12.70
CA LEU A 202 -4.44 -6.27 -11.87
C LEU A 202 -5.75 -5.47 -11.92
N PHE A 203 -6.28 -5.19 -13.12
CA PHE A 203 -7.54 -4.47 -13.31
C PHE A 203 -8.70 -5.20 -12.63
N ALA A 204 -8.91 -6.46 -12.97
CA ALA A 204 -10.02 -7.25 -12.44
C ALA A 204 -9.95 -7.33 -10.90
N SER A 205 -8.74 -7.53 -10.35
CA SER A 205 -8.55 -7.58 -8.90
C SER A 205 -8.80 -6.25 -8.23
N THR A 206 -8.46 -5.14 -8.88
CA THR A 206 -8.64 -3.82 -8.31
C THR A 206 -10.09 -3.38 -8.34
N VAL A 207 -10.84 -3.73 -9.39
CA VAL A 207 -12.30 -3.52 -9.43
C VAL A 207 -12.99 -4.26 -8.27
N ARG A 208 -12.64 -5.53 -8.04
CA ARG A 208 -13.19 -6.30 -6.91
C ARG A 208 -12.78 -5.73 -5.55
N LEU A 209 -11.55 -5.25 -5.43
CA LEU A 209 -11.07 -4.57 -4.22
C LEU A 209 -11.99 -3.39 -3.88
N TRP A 210 -12.20 -2.48 -4.83
CA TRP A 210 -13.00 -1.28 -4.59
C TRP A 210 -14.47 -1.59 -4.34
N ARG A 211 -15.08 -2.51 -5.08
CA ARG A 211 -16.45 -2.97 -4.81
C ARG A 211 -16.57 -3.60 -3.40
N SER A 212 -15.58 -4.38 -2.97
CA SER A 212 -15.55 -4.93 -1.61
C SER A 212 -15.36 -3.85 -0.55
N LEU A 213 -14.48 -2.86 -0.78
CA LEU A 213 -14.28 -1.72 0.10
C LEU A 213 -15.58 -0.94 0.28
N ASN A 214 -16.21 -0.58 -0.84
CA ASN A 214 -17.47 0.16 -0.87
C ASN A 214 -18.58 -0.56 -0.09
N SER A 215 -18.64 -1.88 -0.21
CA SER A 215 -19.63 -2.70 0.50
C SER A 215 -19.37 -2.81 2.00
N VAL A 216 -18.11 -2.98 2.41
CA VAL A 216 -17.76 -3.27 3.82
C VAL A 216 -17.51 -2.00 4.64
N GLN A 217 -16.91 -0.97 4.03
CA GLN A 217 -16.49 0.26 4.70
C GLN A 217 -17.44 1.44 4.44
N GLY A 218 -18.34 1.30 3.46
CA GLY A 218 -19.31 2.33 3.12
C GLY A 218 -20.30 2.60 4.26
N VAL A 219 -20.63 3.87 4.47
CA VAL A 219 -21.71 4.27 5.41
C VAL A 219 -23.08 4.33 4.74
N HIS A 220 -23.17 3.92 3.48
CA HIS A 220 -24.41 3.74 2.74
C HIS A 220 -24.35 2.49 1.87
N VAL A 221 -25.51 1.95 1.50
CA VAL A 221 -25.61 0.85 0.54
C VAL A 221 -25.18 1.35 -0.85
N PRO A 222 -24.14 0.77 -1.47
CA PRO A 222 -23.78 1.09 -2.85
C PRO A 222 -24.91 0.60 -3.77
N LYS A 223 -25.43 1.51 -4.60
CA LYS A 223 -26.51 1.21 -5.57
C LYS A 223 -26.04 1.25 -7.01
N ASP A 224 -25.04 2.08 -7.29
CA ASP A 224 -24.40 2.21 -8.60
C ASP A 224 -22.89 2.29 -8.37
N GLU A 225 -22.16 1.39 -9.03
CA GLU A 225 -20.70 1.28 -8.97
C GLU A 225 -20.10 1.28 -10.39
N ALA A 226 -20.83 1.78 -11.39
CA ALA A 226 -20.35 1.86 -12.77
C ALA A 226 -19.05 2.69 -12.88
N TRP A 227 -18.88 3.68 -12.01
CA TRP A 227 -17.69 4.54 -11.96
C TRP A 227 -16.41 3.81 -11.53
N VAL A 228 -16.51 2.63 -10.88
CA VAL A 228 -15.35 1.95 -10.31
C VAL A 228 -14.37 1.52 -11.39
N GLU A 229 -14.87 1.05 -12.54
CA GLU A 229 -14.00 0.59 -13.64
C GLU A 229 -13.21 1.74 -14.26
N ASP A 230 -13.88 2.86 -14.54
CA ASP A 230 -13.22 4.08 -15.03
C ASP A 230 -12.23 4.62 -13.99
N TYR A 231 -12.61 4.62 -12.71
CA TYR A 231 -11.70 5.02 -11.64
C TYR A 231 -10.45 4.14 -11.56
N VAL A 232 -10.56 2.81 -11.71
CA VAL A 232 -9.38 1.93 -11.73
C VAL A 232 -8.47 2.25 -12.91
N ILE A 233 -9.04 2.50 -14.09
CA ILE A 233 -8.26 2.86 -15.28
C ILE A 233 -7.55 4.20 -15.08
N ASP A 234 -8.29 5.22 -14.68
CA ASP A 234 -7.78 6.58 -14.57
C ASP A 234 -6.81 6.73 -13.38
N SER A 235 -7.07 6.05 -12.26
CA SER A 235 -6.14 6.07 -11.11
C SER A 235 -4.83 5.35 -11.43
N PHE A 236 -4.88 4.24 -12.17
CA PHE A 236 -3.69 3.54 -12.64
C PHE A 236 -2.81 4.46 -13.50
N GLU A 237 -3.39 5.08 -14.53
CA GLU A 237 -2.65 5.98 -15.42
C GLU A 237 -2.03 7.15 -14.65
N ARG A 238 -2.80 7.82 -13.79
CA ARG A 238 -2.30 8.94 -12.98
C ARG A 238 -1.15 8.53 -12.07
N MET A 239 -1.25 7.35 -11.45
CA MET A 239 -0.18 6.87 -10.58
C MET A 239 1.10 6.58 -11.35
N TYR A 240 0.98 5.95 -12.51
CA TYR A 240 2.15 5.54 -13.29
C TYR A 240 2.73 6.66 -14.14
N GLU A 241 1.94 7.63 -14.58
CA GLU A 241 2.44 8.88 -15.16
C GLU A 241 3.31 9.61 -14.13
N ALA A 242 2.80 9.78 -12.90
CA ALA A 242 3.59 10.38 -11.83
C ALA A 242 4.84 9.57 -11.48
N PHE A 243 4.74 8.24 -11.41
CA PHE A 243 5.89 7.37 -11.15
C PHE A 243 6.94 7.43 -12.26
N ALA A 244 6.53 7.41 -13.53
CA ALA A 244 7.44 7.45 -14.67
C ALA A 244 8.24 8.77 -14.70
N GLU A 245 7.58 9.89 -14.42
CA GLU A 245 8.24 11.19 -14.26
C GLU A 245 9.23 11.19 -13.09
N ASP A 246 8.80 10.69 -11.93
CA ASP A 246 9.59 10.77 -10.70
C ASP A 246 10.75 9.76 -10.69
N ARG A 247 10.63 8.62 -11.39
CA ARG A 247 11.66 7.57 -11.50
C ARG A 247 13.00 8.13 -11.97
N ALA A 248 12.99 9.15 -12.83
CA ALA A 248 14.20 9.80 -13.33
C ALA A 248 15.02 10.52 -12.24
N LEU A 249 14.45 10.73 -11.05
CA LEU A 249 15.13 11.36 -9.91
C LEU A 249 15.97 10.38 -9.09
N LEU A 250 15.75 9.06 -9.26
CA LEU A 250 16.42 8.05 -8.45
C LEU A 250 17.87 7.83 -8.89
N GLY A 251 18.77 7.73 -7.91
CA GLY A 251 20.15 7.31 -8.15
C GLY A 251 20.28 5.81 -8.43
N ASN A 252 21.49 5.42 -8.82
CA ASN A 252 21.85 4.01 -8.90
C ASN A 252 21.62 3.35 -7.51
N ASP A 253 21.06 2.15 -7.50
CA ASP A 253 20.77 1.35 -6.30
C ASP A 253 19.63 1.87 -5.41
N GLN A 254 18.76 2.77 -5.89
CA GLN A 254 17.56 3.20 -5.16
C GLN A 254 16.26 2.55 -5.62
N LEU A 255 16.27 1.84 -6.75
CA LEU A 255 15.09 1.15 -7.30
C LEU A 255 15.43 -0.30 -7.63
N ALA A 256 14.59 -1.22 -7.16
CA ALA A 256 14.52 -2.59 -7.67
C ALA A 256 13.13 -2.81 -8.27
N GLU A 257 13.08 -3.39 -9.47
CA GLU A 257 11.83 -3.70 -10.16
C GLU A 257 11.52 -5.19 -10.06
N VAL A 258 10.28 -5.54 -9.74
CA VAL A 258 9.83 -6.91 -9.50
C VAL A 258 8.57 -7.16 -10.32
N ARG A 259 8.52 -8.27 -11.06
CA ARG A 259 7.26 -8.75 -11.64
C ARG A 259 6.58 -9.68 -10.66
N TYR A 260 5.27 -9.49 -10.44
CA TYR A 260 4.49 -10.36 -9.57
C TYR A 260 4.60 -11.83 -9.97
N GLU A 261 4.64 -12.09 -11.28
CA GLU A 261 4.72 -13.43 -11.84
C GLU A 261 6.04 -14.13 -11.44
N ASP A 262 7.16 -13.40 -11.49
CA ASP A 262 8.47 -13.91 -11.08
C ASP A 262 8.54 -14.11 -9.55
N LEU A 263 8.00 -13.14 -8.79
CA LEU A 263 7.90 -13.23 -7.33
C LEU A 263 7.02 -14.42 -6.91
N ALA A 264 5.93 -14.70 -7.61
CA ALA A 264 5.06 -15.83 -7.32
C ALA A 264 5.71 -17.16 -7.68
N ALA A 265 6.51 -17.20 -8.75
CA ALA A 265 7.20 -18.40 -9.20
C ALA A 265 8.39 -18.78 -8.31
N ASN A 266 9.20 -17.79 -7.90
CA ASN A 266 10.37 -18.02 -7.05
C ASN A 266 10.56 -16.90 -6.01
N PRO A 267 9.72 -16.86 -4.96
CA PRO A 267 9.68 -15.73 -4.02
C PRO A 267 11.01 -15.46 -3.33
N LYS A 268 11.71 -16.52 -2.93
CA LYS A 268 12.99 -16.43 -2.21
C LYS A 268 14.08 -15.81 -3.09
N ALA A 269 14.21 -16.29 -4.33
CA ALA A 269 15.21 -15.79 -5.26
C ALA A 269 14.96 -14.31 -5.61
N GLU A 270 13.69 -13.93 -5.83
CA GLU A 270 13.35 -12.53 -6.13
C GLU A 270 13.63 -11.60 -4.94
N VAL A 271 13.31 -12.01 -3.71
CA VAL A 271 13.66 -11.20 -2.53
C VAL A 271 15.17 -11.11 -2.34
N GLN A 272 15.91 -12.20 -2.57
CA GLN A 272 17.38 -12.16 -2.49
C GLN A 272 17.98 -11.18 -3.52
N ARG A 273 17.51 -11.21 -4.77
CA ARG A 273 17.93 -10.25 -5.81
C ARG A 273 17.67 -8.81 -5.39
N VAL A 274 16.49 -8.53 -4.83
CA VAL A 274 16.13 -7.20 -4.32
C VAL A 274 17.08 -6.75 -3.19
N TYR A 275 17.51 -7.66 -2.31
CA TYR A 275 18.49 -7.36 -1.26
C TYR A 275 19.85 -6.96 -1.82
N GLU A 276 20.30 -7.64 -2.87
CA GLU A 276 21.55 -7.38 -3.56
C GLU A 276 21.50 -6.04 -4.32
N GLU A 277 20.43 -5.79 -5.09
CA GLU A 277 20.27 -4.54 -5.89
C GLU A 277 20.13 -3.28 -5.04
N LEU A 278 19.49 -3.37 -3.87
CA LEU A 278 19.24 -2.21 -3.00
C LEU A 278 20.23 -2.07 -1.85
N ASP A 279 21.22 -2.95 -1.75
CA ASP A 279 22.16 -3.05 -0.63
C ASP A 279 21.42 -3.04 0.73
N LEU A 280 20.50 -4.00 0.90
CA LEU A 280 19.75 -4.16 2.16
C LEU A 280 20.55 -4.94 3.22
N GLY A 281 21.81 -5.31 2.90
CA GLY A 281 22.69 -6.18 3.68
C GLY A 281 22.52 -7.66 3.32
N GLY A 282 23.28 -8.54 3.98
CA GLY A 282 23.23 -9.99 3.70
C GLY A 282 21.84 -10.61 3.91
N PHE A 283 21.48 -11.61 3.09
CA PHE A 283 20.17 -12.26 3.09
C PHE A 283 20.02 -13.34 4.19
N ASP A 284 21.13 -13.92 4.67
CA ASP A 284 21.16 -15.00 5.66
C ASP A 284 20.27 -14.77 6.91
N PRO A 285 20.15 -13.55 7.49
CA PRO A 285 19.29 -13.33 8.66
C PRO A 285 17.79 -13.43 8.37
N ALA A 286 17.38 -13.18 7.13
CA ALA A 286 15.98 -13.21 6.70
C ALA A 286 15.56 -14.58 6.14
N GLU A 287 16.52 -15.33 5.58
CA GLU A 287 16.28 -16.58 4.89
C GLU A 287 15.45 -17.61 5.71
N PRO A 288 15.79 -17.94 6.98
CA PRO A 288 15.04 -18.96 7.73
C PRO A 288 13.59 -18.56 8.02
N THR A 289 13.32 -17.28 8.26
CA THR A 289 11.97 -16.79 8.58
C THR A 289 11.12 -16.63 7.32
N ILE A 290 11.75 -16.37 6.17
CA ILE A 290 11.11 -16.40 4.85
C ILE A 290 10.75 -17.84 4.48
N ASP A 291 11.68 -18.79 4.59
CA ASP A 291 11.42 -20.21 4.28
C ASP A 291 10.24 -20.74 5.11
N ALA A 292 10.25 -20.50 6.43
CA ALA A 292 9.16 -20.90 7.32
C ALA A 292 7.81 -20.26 6.96
N TYR A 293 7.82 -19.05 6.41
CA TYR A 293 6.59 -18.39 5.93
C TYR A 293 6.10 -18.98 4.60
N LEU A 294 7.01 -19.25 3.66
CA LEU A 294 6.69 -19.86 2.38
C LEU A 294 6.09 -21.27 2.56
N ASP A 295 6.62 -22.06 3.50
CA ASP A 295 6.08 -23.37 3.85
C ASP A 295 4.61 -23.28 4.33
N GLN A 296 4.27 -22.25 5.11
CA GLN A 296 2.91 -22.02 5.61
C GLN A 296 1.91 -21.64 4.51
N ILE A 297 2.36 -20.99 3.44
CA ILE A 297 1.49 -20.49 2.36
C ILE A 297 1.57 -21.31 1.08
N SER A 298 2.33 -22.41 1.06
CA SER A 298 2.59 -23.29 -0.09
C SER A 298 1.34 -23.76 -0.85
N ASN A 299 0.15 -23.74 -0.23
CA ASN A 299 -1.13 -24.11 -0.85
C ASN A 299 -1.97 -22.92 -1.36
N TYR A 300 -1.52 -21.68 -1.17
CA TYR A 300 -2.25 -20.51 -1.63
C TYR A 300 -2.10 -20.32 -3.14
N ARG A 301 -3.23 -20.28 -3.86
CA ARG A 301 -3.27 -19.89 -5.26
C ARG A 301 -4.04 -18.57 -5.40
N PRO A 302 -3.47 -17.56 -6.09
CA PRO A 302 -4.26 -16.38 -6.43
C PRO A 302 -5.42 -16.81 -7.34
N ASN A 303 -6.57 -16.17 -7.14
CA ASN A 303 -7.68 -16.33 -8.07
C ASN A 303 -7.26 -15.77 -9.43
N GLN A 304 -7.56 -16.51 -10.50
CA GLN A 304 -7.49 -16.01 -11.87
C GLN A 304 -8.82 -15.35 -12.23
N HIS A 305 -8.73 -14.35 -13.08
CA HIS A 305 -9.87 -13.48 -13.35
C HIS A 305 -10.02 -13.22 -14.83
N GLU A 306 -11.13 -13.71 -15.37
CA GLU A 306 -11.55 -13.38 -16.71
C GLU A 306 -12.06 -11.93 -16.74
N ILE A 307 -11.66 -11.21 -17.78
CA ILE A 307 -12.17 -9.88 -18.11
C ILE A 307 -12.92 -9.97 -19.43
N ASP A 308 -13.98 -9.18 -19.56
CA ASP A 308 -14.75 -9.11 -20.81
C ASP A 308 -13.88 -8.57 -21.96
N GLU A 309 -14.16 -8.99 -23.18
CA GLU A 309 -13.40 -8.61 -24.38
C GLU A 309 -13.35 -7.08 -24.58
N SER A 310 -14.46 -6.38 -24.30
CA SER A 310 -14.51 -4.91 -24.39
C SER A 310 -13.56 -4.23 -23.40
N ILE A 311 -13.42 -4.78 -22.20
CA ILE A 311 -12.48 -4.32 -21.19
C ILE A 311 -11.05 -4.67 -21.63
N SER A 312 -10.81 -5.89 -22.11
CA SER A 312 -9.51 -6.29 -22.65
C SER A 312 -9.01 -5.30 -23.70
N GLN A 313 -9.84 -4.96 -24.68
CA GLN A 313 -9.51 -3.97 -25.71
C GLN A 313 -9.25 -2.57 -25.12
N LYS A 314 -10.08 -2.13 -24.15
CA LYS A 314 -9.88 -0.84 -23.46
C LYS A 314 -8.52 -0.80 -22.73
N LEU A 315 -8.13 -1.88 -22.05
CA LEU A 315 -6.84 -1.98 -21.37
C LEU A 315 -5.67 -2.04 -22.37
N GLN A 316 -5.80 -2.81 -23.46
CA GLN A 316 -4.78 -2.86 -24.52
C GLN A 316 -4.57 -1.49 -25.18
N GLN A 317 -5.62 -0.67 -25.30
CA GLN A 317 -5.51 0.67 -25.84
C GLN A 317 -4.92 1.66 -24.82
N ARG A 318 -5.46 1.70 -23.60
CA ARG A 318 -5.12 2.74 -22.61
C ARG A 318 -3.85 2.45 -21.82
N TRP A 319 -3.56 1.18 -21.58
CA TRP A 319 -2.38 0.74 -20.84
C TRP A 319 -1.33 0.11 -21.76
N ALA A 320 -1.40 0.35 -23.09
CA ALA A 320 -0.47 -0.21 -24.07
C ALA A 320 1.00 0.00 -23.68
N TRP A 321 1.31 1.21 -23.20
CA TRP A 321 2.63 1.59 -22.72
C TRP A 321 3.11 0.72 -21.55
N TYR A 322 2.21 0.29 -20.65
CA TYR A 322 2.55 -0.56 -19.51
C TYR A 322 2.82 -2.00 -19.95
N TYR A 323 2.06 -2.49 -20.94
CA TYR A 323 2.33 -3.80 -21.54
C TYR A 323 3.74 -3.82 -22.17
N GLU A 324 4.08 -2.78 -22.93
CA GLU A 324 5.38 -2.66 -23.58
C GLU A 324 6.52 -2.50 -22.58
N GLU A 325 6.45 -1.51 -21.67
CA GLU A 325 7.50 -1.19 -20.69
C GLU A 325 7.86 -2.40 -19.81
N TYR A 326 6.86 -3.17 -19.37
CA TYR A 326 7.06 -4.27 -18.42
C TYR A 326 7.00 -5.67 -19.06
N GLY A 327 7.01 -5.75 -20.39
CA GLY A 327 7.09 -7.00 -21.12
C GLY A 327 5.91 -7.95 -20.85
N TYR A 328 4.69 -7.41 -20.86
CA TYR A 328 3.45 -8.19 -20.86
C TYR A 328 2.95 -8.35 -22.30
N GLU A 329 2.60 -9.57 -22.69
CA GLU A 329 2.06 -9.83 -24.02
C GLU A 329 0.65 -9.21 -24.15
N LEU A 330 0.44 -8.46 -25.23
CA LEU A 330 -0.91 -8.09 -25.65
C LEU A 330 -1.61 -9.38 -26.08
N ALA A 331 -2.74 -9.72 -25.47
CA ALA A 331 -3.53 -10.86 -25.93
C ALA A 331 -3.79 -10.71 -27.43
N ALA A 332 -3.49 -11.76 -28.20
CA ALA A 332 -3.61 -11.74 -29.64
C ALA A 332 -5.10 -11.57 -30.03
N SER A 333 -5.55 -10.34 -30.15
CA SER A 333 -6.80 -10.01 -30.83
C SER A 333 -6.53 -10.15 -32.34
N ASP A 334 -7.07 -11.22 -32.94
CA ASP A 334 -7.27 -11.45 -34.37
C ASP A 334 -6.37 -10.63 -35.34
N ARG A 335 -5.05 -10.87 -35.31
CA ARG A 335 -4.17 -10.50 -36.44
C ARG A 335 -4.38 -11.40 -37.67
N ASP A 336 -5.34 -12.33 -37.65
CA ASP A 336 -5.53 -13.34 -38.70
C ASP A 336 -6.93 -13.33 -39.37
N SER A 337 -7.81 -12.36 -39.06
CA SER A 337 -9.13 -12.26 -39.72
C SER A 337 -9.14 -11.41 -41.01
N THR A 338 -8.04 -10.74 -41.36
CA THR A 338 -7.89 -9.95 -42.60
C THR A 338 -7.04 -10.63 -43.69
N ALA A 339 -6.54 -11.84 -43.48
CA ALA A 339 -5.74 -12.59 -44.46
C ALA A 339 -6.51 -13.71 -45.21
N ARG A 340 -7.84 -13.80 -45.06
CA ARG A 340 -8.70 -14.69 -45.85
C ARG A 340 -9.92 -13.95 -46.40
N ARG A 341 -9.72 -13.19 -47.47
CA ARG A 341 -10.75 -12.90 -48.48
C ARG A 341 -10.15 -13.02 -49.87
#